data_AF-A0A536RUF7-F1
#
_entry.id   AF-A0A536RUF7-F1
#
_cell.length_a   1.000
_cell.length_b   1.000
_cell.length_c   1.000
_cell.angle_alpha   90.00
_cell.angle_beta   90.00
_cell.angle_gamma   90.00
#
_symmetry.space_group_name_H-M   'P 1'
#
loop_
_entity.id
_entity.type
_entity.pdbx_description
1 polymer ?
#
loop_
_entity_poly.entity_id
_entity_poly.type
_entity_poly.pdbx_seq_one_letter_code
_entity_poly.pdbx_strand_id
1 'polypeptide(L)' 'MAQGGKLSSEGLLILTSLADAPKHGYAIQLDIASMSGRRLGPGSLYGAIARLERAKYIEALKADGPRR' A
#
# COMPACT_ATOMS: atom_id res chain seq x y z
N MET A 1 -10.31 -18.78 5.58
CA MET A 1 -9.35 -19.17 4.52
C MET A 1 -9.20 -17.97 3.59
N ALA A 2 -8.07 -17.26 3.64
CA ALA A 2 -7.82 -16.18 2.69
C ALA A 2 -7.64 -16.82 1.31
N GLN A 3 -8.56 -16.54 0.38
CA GLN A 3 -8.40 -17.00 -1.00
C GLN A 3 -7.15 -16.32 -1.55
N GLY A 4 -6.08 -17.10 -1.76
CA GLY A 4 -4.82 -16.64 -2.33
C GLY A 4 -4.99 -16.30 -3.81
N GLY A 5 -5.77 -15.25 -4.10
CA GLY A 5 -5.84 -14.65 -5.42
C GLY A 5 -4.49 -14.02 -5.76
N LYS A 6 -4.13 -14.07 -7.05
CA LYS A 6 -2.87 -13.51 -7.54
C LYS A 6 -2.74 -12.05 -7.09
N LEU A 7 -1.66 -11.73 -6.37
CA LEU A 7 -1.36 -10.35 -6.00
C LEU A 7 -1.12 -9.51 -7.26
N SER A 8 -1.67 -8.29 -7.30
CA SER A 8 -1.35 -7.35 -8.37
C SER A 8 0.07 -6.83 -8.19
N SER A 9 0.70 -6.37 -9.28
CA SER A 9 2.04 -5.78 -9.23
C SER A 9 2.11 -4.59 -8.27
N GLU A 10 1.08 -3.76 -8.21
CA GLU A 10 0.96 -2.64 -7.28
C GLU A 10 0.84 -3.14 -5.84
N GLY A 11 0.05 -4.20 -5.62
CA GLY A 11 -0.10 -4.80 -4.31
C GLY A 11 1.23 -5.30 -3.75
N LEU A 12 2.04 -5.95 -4.59
CA LEU A 12 3.37 -6.42 -4.19
C LEU A 12 4.28 -5.25 -3.84
N LEU A 13 4.31 -4.20 -4.67
CA LEU A 13 5.14 -3.02 -4.41
C LEU A 13 4.72 -2.27 -3.14
N ILE A 14 3.42 -2.21 -2.84
CA ILE A 14 2.92 -1.63 -1.57
C ILE A 14 3.38 -2.48 -0.38
N LEU A 15 3.27 -3.81 -0.46
CA LEU A 15 3.76 -4.69 0.61
C LEU A 15 5.27 -4.57 0.80
N THR A 16 6.04 -4.48 -0.28
CA THR A 16 7.49 -4.22 -0.20
C THR A 16 7.79 -2.90 0.49
N SER A 17 7.07 -1.82 0.15
CA SER A 17 7.23 -0.53 0.83
C SER A 17 6.93 -0.62 2.33
N LEU A 18 5.92 -1.40 2.73
CA LEU A 18 5.50 -1.56 4.13
C LEU A 18 6.32 -2.61 4.91
N ALA A 19 7.22 -3.35 4.27
CA ALA A 19 7.93 -4.46 4.89
C ALA A 19 8.79 -4.03 6.09
N ASP A 20 9.38 -2.83 6.03
CA ASP A 20 10.26 -2.32 7.09
C ASP A 20 9.50 -1.58 8.19
N ALA A 21 8.44 -0.84 7.83
CA ALA A 21 7.70 0.00 8.77
C ALA A 21 6.32 0.41 8.22
N PRO A 22 5.35 0.76 9.10
CA PRO A 22 4.11 1.42 8.69
C PRO A 22 4.39 2.76 8.02
N LYS A 23 3.73 3.03 6.88
CA LYS A 23 3.95 4.23 6.07
C LYS A 23 2.63 4.88 5.66
N HIS A 24 2.64 6.20 5.56
CA HIS A 24 1.55 6.96 4.94
C HIS A 24 1.53 6.76 3.42
N GLY A 25 0.38 6.98 2.78
CA GLY A 25 0.21 6.82 1.34
C GLY A 25 1.25 7.57 0.50
N TYR A 26 1.66 8.77 0.91
CA TYR A 26 2.70 9.54 0.23
C TYR A 26 4.07 8.86 0.28
N ALA A 27 4.49 8.35 1.44
CA ALA A 27 5.75 7.62 1.58
C ALA A 27 5.75 6.33 0.75
N ILE A 28 4.62 5.60 0.74
CA ILE A 28 4.44 4.43 -0.12
C ILE A 28 4.61 4.81 -1.61
N GLN A 29 4.01 5.93 -2.03
CA GLN A 29 4.12 6.40 -3.41
C GLN A 29 5.57 6.73 -3.80
N LEU A 30 6.35 7.32 -2.89
CA LEU A 30 7.77 7.60 -3.11
C LEU A 30 8.59 6.32 -3.23
N ASP A 31 8.39 5.36 -2.34
CA ASP A 31 9.09 4.08 -2.40
C ASP A 31 8.79 3.35 -3.72
N ILE A 32 7.53 3.31 -4.13
CA ILE A 32 7.13 2.69 -5.40
C ILE A 32 7.79 3.37 -6.59
N ALA A 33 7.90 4.71 -6.57
CA ALA A 33 8.59 5.46 -7.61
C ALA A 33 10.08 5.11 -7.66
N SER A 34 10.73 5.00 -6.51
CA SER A 34 12.15 4.62 -6.40
C SER A 34 12.42 3.18 -6.83
N MET A 35 11.56 2.23 -6.43
CA MET A 35 11.73 0.80 -6.72
C MET A 35 11.36 0.42 -8.15
N SER A 36 10.32 1.07 -8.72
CA SER A 36 9.73 0.63 -10.00
C SER A 36 9.86 1.64 -11.14
N GLY A 37 10.36 2.85 -10.87
CA GLY A 37 10.39 3.96 -11.84
C GLY A 37 9.01 4.50 -12.21
N ARG A 38 7.93 3.98 -11.62
CA ARG A 38 6.54 4.36 -11.92
C ARG A 38 5.91 5.07 -10.74
N ARG A 39 5.09 6.09 -11.02
CA ARG A 39 4.22 6.72 -10.02
C ARG A 39 2.80 6.21 -10.18
N LEU A 40 2.27 5.60 -9.13
CA LEU A 40 0.84 5.31 -9.06
C LEU A 40 0.09 6.62 -8.82
N GLY A 41 -0.94 6.87 -9.62
CA GLY A 41 -1.90 7.94 -9.34
C GLY A 41 -2.66 7.65 -8.04
N PRO A 42 -3.24 8.67 -7.37
CA PRO A 42 -3.95 8.50 -6.11
C PRO A 42 -5.02 7.41 -6.16
N GLY A 43 -5.83 7.37 -7.22
CA GLY A 43 -6.88 6.36 -7.39
C GLY A 43 -6.32 4.92 -7.47
N SER A 44 -5.22 4.73 -8.22
CA SER A 44 -4.57 3.42 -8.34
C SER A 44 -3.94 2.97 -7.01
N LEU A 45 -3.27 3.90 -6.32
CA LEU A 45 -2.64 3.63 -5.04
C LEU A 45 -3.67 3.27 -3.97
N TYR A 46 -4.64 4.14 -3.72
CA TYR A 46 -5.66 3.90 -2.69
C TYR A 46 -6.57 2.73 -3.04
N GLY A 47 -6.85 2.52 -4.34
CA GLY A 47 -7.58 1.34 -4.80
C GLY A 47 -6.82 0.03 -4.57
N ALA A 48 -5.48 0.02 -4.68
CA ALA A 48 -4.65 -1.14 -4.36
C ALA A 48 -4.56 -1.36 -2.84
N ILE A 49 -4.38 -0.30 -2.04
CA ILE A 49 -4.42 -0.35 -0.56
C ILE A 49 -5.75 -0.95 -0.08
N ALA A 50 -6.89 -0.44 -0.57
CA ALA A 50 -8.21 -0.94 -0.18
C ALA A 50 -8.44 -2.41 -0.58
N ARG A 51 -7.79 -2.91 -1.65
CA ARG A 51 -7.83 -4.33 -2.02
C ARG A 51 -6.98 -5.18 -1.05
N LEU A 52 -5.78 -4.71 -0.70
CA LEU A 52 -4.91 -5.39 0.26
C LEU A 52 -5.55 -5.47 1.65
N GLU A 53 -6.18 -4.39 2.11
CA GLU A 53 -6.88 -4.32 3.40
C GLU A 53 -8.08 -5.28 3.44
N ARG A 54 -8.92 -5.28 2.39
CA ARG A 54 -10.03 -6.25 2.27
C ARG A 54 -9.55 -7.69 2.26
N ALA A 55 -8.40 -7.94 1.64
CA ALA A 55 -7.76 -9.26 1.62
C ALA A 55 -6.95 -9.58 2.89
N LYS A 56 -6.95 -8.69 3.89
CA LYS A 56 -6.27 -8.85 5.19
C LYS A 56 -4.75 -9.00 5.10
N TYR A 57 -4.13 -8.46 4.04
CA TYR A 57 -2.66 -8.38 3.93
C TYR A 57 -2.07 -7.20 4.68
N ILE A 58 -2.85 -6.13 4.87
CA ILE A 58 -2.46 -4.94 5.61
C ILE A 58 -3.62 -4.51 6.51
N GLU A 59 -3.31 -3.69 7.51
CA GLU A 59 -4.29 -3.04 8.37
C GLU A 59 -4.01 -1.54 8.46
N ALA A 60 -5.07 -0.74 8.54
CA ALA A 60 -4.93 0.68 8.83
C ALA A 60 -4.62 0.87 10.31
N LEU A 61 -3.50 1.54 10.60
CA LEU A 61 -3.26 2.03 11.95
C LEU A 61 -4.21 3.19 12.25
N LYS A 62 -4.71 3.26 13.49
CA LYS A 62 -5.35 4.49 13.96
C LYS A 62 -4.33 5.62 13.81
N ALA A 63 -4.73 6.70 13.16
CA ALA A 63 -3.92 7.90 13.10
C ALA A 63 -3.74 8.43 14.53
N ASP A 64 -2.56 8.27 15.10
CA ASP A 64 -2.19 8.97 16.33
C ASP A 64 -1.94 10.43 15.97
N GLY A 65 -2.97 11.26 16.20
CA GLY A 65 -2.90 12.70 16.07
C GLY A 65 -3.65 13.30 14.87
N PRO A 66 -3.97 14.60 14.95
CA PRO A 66 -4.76 15.29 13.93
C PRO A 66 -4.02 15.30 12.59
N ARG A 67 -4.76 14.96 11.53
CA ARG A 67 -4.31 15.09 10.13
C ARG A 67 -3.97 16.56 9.88
N ARG A 68 -2.68 16.91 9.81
CA ARG A 68 -2.23 18.23 9.36
C ARG A 68 -1.34 18.09 8.15
#